data_AF-A0A645A719-F1
#
_entry.id   AF-A0A645A719-F1
#
_cell.length_a   1.000
_cell.length_b   1.000
_cell.length_c   1.000
_cell.angle_alpha   90.00
_cell.angle_beta   90.00
_cell.angle_gamma   90.00
#
_symmetry.space_group_name_H-M   'P 1'
#
loop_
_entity.id
_entity.type
_entity.pdbx_description
1 polymer ?
#
loop_
_entity_poly.entity_id
_entity_poly.type
_entity_poly.pdbx_seq_one_letter_code
_entity_poly.pdbx_strand_id
1 'polypeptide(L)' 'MYVTTAPCLECAKLIIQAGIKRLVYRDNYRITDGIDLLARAGIEIVNLTE' A
#
# COMPACT_ATOMS: atom_id res chain seq x y z
N MET A 1 -7.08 -4.55 3.31
CA MET A 1 -6.08 -5.55 2.90
C MET A 1 -4.94 -5.51 3.90
N TYR A 2 -4.49 -6.65 4.39
CA TYR A 2 -3.35 -6.76 5.31
C TYR A 2 -2.24 -7.49 4.59
N VAL A 3 -1.04 -6.92 4.59
CA VAL A 3 0.15 -7.52 3.98
C VAL A 3 1.33 -7.34 4.90
N THR A 4 2.29 -8.24 4.86
CA THR A 4 3.49 -8.09 5.70
C THR A 4 4.39 -6.98 5.17
N THR A 5 4.68 -6.99 3.87
CA THR A 5 5.61 -6.08 3.21
C THR A 5 4.87 -5.06 2.35
N ALA A 6 5.35 -3.82 2.32
CA ALA A 6 4.79 -2.77 1.49
C ALA A 6 4.72 -3.19 0.00
N PRO A 7 3.61 -2.94 -0.71
CA PRO A 7 3.45 -3.30 -2.11
C PRO A 7 4.36 -2.48 -3.02
N CYS A 8 4.87 -3.11 -4.08
CA CYS A 8 5.55 -2.39 -5.15
C CYS A 8 4.55 -1.61 -6.03
N LEU A 9 5.06 -0.82 -6.97
CA LEU A 9 4.26 0.04 -7.84
C LEU A 9 3.20 -0.74 -8.67
N GLU A 10 3.56 -1.90 -9.21
CA GLU A 10 2.62 -2.71 -10.01
C GLU A 10 1.52 -3.32 -9.13
N CYS A 11 1.88 -3.83 -7.94
CA CYS A 11 0.89 -4.30 -6.97
C CYS A 11 -0.05 -3.17 -6.54
N ALA A 12 0.46 -1.95 -6.33
CA ALA A 12 -0.35 -0.79 -5.98
C ALA A 12 -1.40 -0.47 -7.05
N LYS A 13 -1.06 -0.55 -8.34
CA LYS A 13 -2.03 -0.37 -9.44
C LYS A 13 -3.15 -1.40 -9.38
N LEU A 14 -2.81 -2.67 -9.15
CA LEU A 14 -3.80 -3.76 -9.04
C LEU A 14 -4.70 -3.57 -7.81
N ILE A 15 -4.14 -3.12 -6.68
CA ILE A 15 -4.90 -2.81 -5.44
C ILE A 15 -5.93 -1.71 -5.70
N ILE A 16 -5.55 -0.67 -6.45
CA ILE A 16 -6.47 0.41 -6.86
C ILE A 16 -7.57 -0.12 -7.77
N GLN A 17 -7.21 -0.90 -8.80
CA GLN A 17 -8.17 -1.49 -9.75
C GLN A 17 -9.13 -2.48 -9.07
N ALA A 18 -8.68 -3.18 -8.04
CA ALA A 18 -9.51 -4.07 -7.23
C ALA A 18 -10.48 -3.31 -6.30
N GLY A 19 -10.40 -1.97 -6.24
CA GLY A 19 -11.30 -1.14 -5.44
C GLY A 19 -11.00 -1.18 -3.94
N ILE A 20 -9.80 -1.60 -3.53
CA ILE A 20 -9.42 -1.67 -2.12
C ILE A 20 -9.35 -0.26 -1.53
N LYS A 21 -9.97 -0.06 -0.35
CA LYS A 21 -10.06 1.24 0.33
C LYS A 21 -9.08 1.43 1.48
N ARG A 22 -8.53 0.32 2.00
CA ARG A 22 -7.60 0.33 3.15
C ARG A 22 -6.49 -0.70 2.99
N LEU A 23 -5.25 -0.27 3.11
CA LEU A 23 -4.04 -1.09 3.16
C LEU A 23 -3.41 -0.98 4.54
N VAL A 24 -3.13 -2.11 5.16
CA VAL A 24 -2.34 -2.18 6.40
C VAL A 24 -1.11 -3.02 6.11
N TYR A 25 0.08 -2.51 6.42
CA TYR A 25 1.34 -3.22 6.23
C TYR A 25 2.28 -3.06 7.42
N ARG A 26 3.29 -3.93 7.55
CA ARG A 26 4.23 -3.92 8.70
C ARG A 26 5.63 -3.49 8.32
N ASP A 27 6.17 -4.08 7.26
CA ASP A 27 7.57 -3.92 6.87
C ASP A 27 7.64 -2.90 5.73
N ASN A 28 8.35 -1.79 5.96
CA ASN A 28 8.63 -0.81 4.92
C ASN A 28 9.49 -1.45 3.83
N TYR A 29 9.08 -1.25 2.59
CA TYR A 29 9.89 -1.62 1.42
C TYR A 29 10.81 -0.45 1.05
N ARG A 30 11.96 -0.75 0.45
CA ARG A 30 13.00 0.24 0.13
C ARG A 30 12.52 1.31 -0.86
N ILE A 31 11.49 0.99 -1.65
CA ILE A 31 10.87 1.87 -2.65
C ILE A 31 9.45 2.18 -2.17
N THR A 32 9.15 3.47 -1.97
CA THR A 32 7.86 3.94 -1.45
C THR A 32 6.85 4.31 -2.54
N ASP A 33 7.24 4.30 -3.82
CA ASP A 33 6.39 4.72 -4.94
C ASP A 33 5.01 4.03 -4.97
N GLY A 34 4.95 2.75 -4.56
CA GLY A 34 3.70 2.01 -4.45
C GLY A 34 2.77 2.56 -3.35
N ILE A 35 3.34 2.86 -2.17
CA ILE A 35 2.61 3.48 -1.05
C ILE A 35 2.15 4.89 -1.43
N ASP A 36 3.02 5.67 -2.06
CA ASP A 36 2.71 7.04 -2.50
C ASP A 36 1.59 7.06 -3.54
N LEU A 37 1.57 6.10 -4.47
CA LEU A 37 0.50 5.96 -5.45
C LEU A 37 -0.84 5.63 -4.77
N LEU A 38 -0.84 4.71 -3.80
CA LEU A 38 -2.04 4.35 -3.05
C LEU A 38 -2.59 5.53 -2.24
N ALA A 39 -1.71 6.32 -1.62
CA ALA A 39 -2.10 7.51 -0.86
C ALA A 39 -2.76 8.55 -1.77
N ARG A 40 -2.19 8.80 -2.96
CA ARG A 40 -2.76 9.71 -3.97
C ARG A 40 -4.11 9.22 -4.51
N ALA A 41 -4.34 7.90 -4.54
CA ALA A 41 -5.62 7.30 -4.92
C ALA A 41 -6.68 7.37 -3.80
N GLY A 42 -6.36 7.96 -2.64
CA GLY A 42 -7.28 8.11 -1.52
C GLY A 42 -7.50 6.82 -0.73
N ILE A 43 -6.56 5.88 -0.79
CA ILE A 43 -6.60 4.65 -0.01
C ILE A 43 -6.04 4.94 1.39
N GLU A 44 -6.71 4.48 2.42
CA GLU A 44 -6.24 4.59 3.80
C GLU A 44 -5.05 3.64 4.00
N ILE A 45 -3.91 4.16 4.43
CA ILE A 45 -2.68 3.39 4.62
C ILE A 45 -2.30 3.43 6.10
N VAL A 46 -2.12 2.25 6.71
CA VAL A 46 -1.66 2.10 8.08
C VAL A 46 -0.38 1.27 8.09
N ASN A 47 0.68 1.81 8.68
CA ASN A 47 1.88 1.06 8.96
C ASN A 47 1.86 0.57 10.43
N LEU A 48 2.08 -0.72 10.64
CA LEU A 48 2.12 -1.38 11.94
C LEU A 48 3.52 -1.40 12.58
N THR A 49 4.55 -0.80 11.96
CA THR A 49 5.86 -0.69 12.63
C THR A 49 5.76 0.23 13.84
N GLU A 50 5.95 -0.34 15.04
CA GLU A 50 6.41 0.36 16.25
C GLU A 50 7.91 0.65 16.16
#